data_AF-A0A2U1KD68-F1
#
_entry.id   AF-A0A2U1KD68-F1
#
_cell.length_a   1.000
_cell.length_b   1.000
_cell.length_c   1.000
_cell.angle_alpha   90.00
_cell.angle_beta   90.00
_cell.angle_gamma   90.00
#
_symmetry.space_group_name_H-M   'P 1'
#
loop_
_entity.id
_entity.type
_entity.pdbx_description
1 polymer ?
#
loop_
_entity_poly.entity_id
_entity_poly.type
_entity_poly.pdbx_seq_one_letter_code
_entity_poly.pdbx_strand_id
1 'polypeptide(L)'
;MRKAMDLLTEKKKEAKERLPETRKAIKIVKTWVKIVSRARGLNEQLVQEANAKIFTFGSYRLGVHGPGADIDTLCVGPRHADRDEDFFGELKRMLIAMPDVTDMHPVPDAHVPVMKFKLNGVSVDLLYAKLSLLVIPEDLDISQDSILQNADEKTVRSLNGCRVTDQILRFVPNIQVLAIVSMFLCDFV
;
A
#
# COMPACT_ATOMS: atom_id res chain seq x y z
N MET A 1 7.33 33.72 -3.60
CA MET A 1 5.86 33.51 -3.67
C MET A 1 5.42 32.69 -4.89
N ARG A 2 5.82 33.03 -6.12
CA ARG A 2 5.41 32.28 -7.34
C ARG A 2 5.75 30.78 -7.32
N LYS A 3 7.03 30.43 -7.05
CA LYS A 3 7.48 29.03 -6.90
C LYS A 3 6.68 28.22 -5.86
N ALA A 4 6.34 28.81 -4.71
CA ALA A 4 5.58 28.12 -3.66
C ALA A 4 4.11 27.88 -4.09
N MET A 5 3.53 28.82 -4.83
CA MET A 5 2.17 28.69 -5.38
C MET A 5 2.11 27.67 -6.52
N ASP A 6 3.14 27.62 -7.37
CA ASP A 6 3.28 26.62 -8.43
C ASP A 6 3.46 25.21 -7.85
N LEU A 7 4.32 25.04 -6.83
CA LEU A 7 4.48 23.79 -6.06
C LEU A 7 3.18 23.31 -5.40
N LEU A 8 2.41 24.23 -4.79
CA LEU A 8 1.10 23.91 -4.20
C LEU A 8 0.07 23.47 -5.26
N THR A 9 0.17 24.01 -6.48
CA THR A 9 -0.71 23.69 -7.59
C THR A 9 -0.37 22.33 -8.19
N GLU A 10 0.91 22.02 -8.36
CA GLU A 10 1.37 20.69 -8.78
C GLU A 10 1.01 19.61 -7.76
N LYS A 11 1.27 19.83 -6.46
CA LYS A 11 0.89 18.86 -5.41
C LYS A 11 -0.62 18.57 -5.39
N LYS A 12 -1.46 19.57 -5.64
CA LYS A 12 -2.93 19.37 -5.74
C LYS A 12 -3.32 18.58 -6.99
N LYS A 13 -2.62 18.79 -8.11
CA LYS A 13 -2.86 18.06 -9.36
C LYS A 13 -2.43 16.61 -9.23
N GLU A 14 -1.24 16.35 -8.70
CA GLU A 14 -0.75 14.98 -8.45
C GLU A 14 -1.65 14.23 -7.47
N ALA A 15 -2.10 14.85 -6.37
CA ALA A 15 -3.04 14.22 -5.46
C ALA A 15 -4.37 13.84 -6.15
N LYS A 16 -4.81 14.63 -7.14
CA LYS A 16 -6.01 14.37 -7.94
C LYS A 16 -5.80 13.24 -8.97
N GLU A 17 -4.57 13.07 -9.44
CA GLU A 17 -4.14 12.02 -10.39
C GLU A 17 -3.67 10.71 -9.72
N ARG A 18 -3.55 10.66 -8.38
CA ARG A 18 -3.13 9.46 -7.63
C ARG A 18 -4.28 8.84 -6.81
N LEU A 19 -5.30 9.64 -6.48
CA LEU A 19 -6.47 9.20 -5.73
C LEU A 19 -7.34 8.18 -6.50
N PRO A 20 -7.65 8.37 -7.80
CA PRO A 20 -8.38 7.37 -8.59
C PRO A 20 -7.67 6.00 -8.66
N GLU A 21 -6.36 6.02 -8.75
CA GLU A 21 -5.44 4.88 -8.89
C GLU A 21 -5.43 4.08 -7.60
N THR A 22 -5.30 4.78 -6.47
CA THR A 22 -5.43 4.18 -5.14
C THR A 22 -6.81 3.53 -4.96
N ARG A 23 -7.90 4.16 -5.45
CA ARG A 23 -9.25 3.58 -5.39
C ARG A 23 -9.40 2.32 -6.26
N LYS A 24 -8.81 2.31 -7.46
CA LYS A 24 -8.77 1.13 -8.34
C LYS A 24 -8.00 -0.01 -7.65
N ALA A 25 -6.85 0.28 -7.05
CA ALA A 25 -6.08 -0.68 -6.27
C ALA A 25 -6.89 -1.25 -5.10
N ILE A 26 -7.61 -0.40 -4.34
CA ILE A 26 -8.49 -0.85 -3.25
C ILE A 26 -9.58 -1.80 -3.78
N LYS A 27 -10.19 -1.47 -4.92
CA LYS A 27 -11.25 -2.30 -5.50
C LYS A 27 -10.72 -3.67 -5.91
N ILE A 28 -9.57 -3.73 -6.59
CA ILE A 28 -9.02 -5.00 -7.08
C ILE A 28 -8.60 -5.91 -5.92
N VAL A 29 -7.99 -5.38 -4.85
CA VAL A 29 -7.62 -6.23 -3.69
C VAL A 29 -8.84 -6.75 -2.94
N LYS A 30 -9.92 -5.96 -2.83
CA LYS A 30 -11.18 -6.44 -2.23
C LYS A 30 -11.80 -7.55 -3.07
N THR A 31 -11.81 -7.41 -4.40
CA THR A 31 -12.28 -8.48 -5.29
C THR A 31 -11.40 -9.73 -5.19
N TRP A 32 -10.08 -9.56 -5.14
CA TRP A 32 -9.11 -10.64 -5.01
C TRP A 32 -9.35 -11.47 -3.74
N VAL A 33 -9.47 -10.84 -2.57
CA VAL A 33 -9.71 -11.59 -1.33
C VAL A 33 -11.02 -12.38 -1.39
N LYS A 34 -12.07 -11.88 -2.05
CA LYS A 34 -13.31 -12.65 -2.24
C LYS A 34 -13.11 -13.89 -3.11
N ILE A 35 -12.30 -13.79 -4.16
CA ILE A 35 -11.94 -14.92 -5.03
C ILE A 35 -11.16 -15.96 -4.22
N VAL A 36 -10.14 -15.52 -3.47
CA VAL A 36 -9.34 -16.41 -2.61
C VAL A 36 -10.22 -17.08 -1.55
N SER A 37 -11.06 -16.31 -0.84
CA SER A 37 -12.01 -16.83 0.16
C SER A 37 -12.92 -17.92 -0.42
N ARG A 38 -13.43 -17.74 -1.63
CA ARG A 38 -14.24 -18.77 -2.31
C ARG A 38 -13.42 -20.00 -2.70
N ALA A 39 -12.19 -19.80 -3.22
CA ALA A 39 -11.29 -20.89 -3.58
C ALA A 39 -10.88 -21.74 -2.36
N ARG A 40 -10.80 -21.14 -1.17
CA ARG A 40 -10.56 -21.85 0.10
C ARG A 40 -11.82 -22.52 0.69
N GLY A 41 -12.97 -22.46 0.00
CA GLY A 41 -14.21 -23.14 0.41
C GLY A 41 -14.96 -22.46 1.56
N LEU A 42 -14.72 -21.17 1.81
CA LEU A 42 -15.50 -20.42 2.80
C LEU A 42 -16.95 -20.24 2.34
N ASN A 43 -17.88 -20.20 3.29
CA ASN A 43 -19.30 -19.99 2.99
C ASN A 43 -19.57 -18.61 2.37
N GLU A 44 -20.70 -18.45 1.67
CA GLU A 44 -21.01 -17.21 0.94
C GLU A 44 -21.13 -15.98 1.87
N GLN A 45 -21.53 -16.14 3.13
CA GLN A 45 -21.55 -15.03 4.09
C GLN A 45 -20.12 -14.51 4.35
N LEU A 46 -19.19 -15.40 4.67
CA LEU A 46 -17.78 -15.05 4.88
C LEU A 46 -17.14 -14.50 3.59
N VAL A 47 -17.51 -15.00 2.41
CA VAL A 47 -17.05 -14.45 1.13
C VAL A 47 -17.59 -13.03 0.92
N GLN A 48 -18.82 -12.74 1.32
CA GLN A 48 -19.38 -11.40 1.23
C GLN A 48 -18.68 -10.41 2.18
N GLU A 49 -18.39 -10.85 3.41
CA GLU A 49 -17.70 -10.08 4.44
C GLU A 49 -16.18 -9.98 4.22
N ALA A 50 -15.60 -10.88 3.42
CA ALA A 50 -14.17 -10.92 3.15
C ALA A 50 -13.65 -9.58 2.60
N ASN A 51 -12.57 -9.09 3.19
CA ASN A 51 -12.05 -7.76 2.96
C ASN A 51 -10.52 -7.75 2.96
N ALA A 52 -9.96 -6.76 2.25
CA ALA A 52 -8.57 -6.36 2.32
C ALA A 52 -8.50 -4.83 2.36
N LYS A 53 -7.47 -4.30 3.03
CA LYS A 53 -7.23 -2.86 3.13
C LYS A 53 -5.90 -2.48 2.48
N ILE A 54 -5.88 -1.33 1.83
CA ILE A 54 -4.65 -0.71 1.37
C ILE A 54 -4.32 0.47 2.29
N PHE A 55 -3.08 0.51 2.74
CA PHE A 55 -2.51 1.63 3.47
C PHE A 55 -1.39 2.24 2.63
N THR A 56 -1.36 3.57 2.52
CA THR A 56 -0.23 4.27 1.91
C THR A 56 0.81 4.60 2.98
N PHE A 57 2.09 4.49 2.66
CA PHE A 57 3.17 4.90 3.56
C PHE A 57 4.25 5.69 2.80
N GLY A 58 5.40 5.90 3.43
CA GLY A 58 6.55 6.53 2.78
C GLY A 58 6.33 8.00 2.44
N SER A 59 7.10 8.49 1.46
CA SER A 59 7.14 9.91 1.09
C SER A 59 5.78 10.44 0.61
N TYR A 60 4.99 9.57 -0.03
CA TYR A 60 3.64 9.90 -0.48
C TYR A 60 2.73 10.21 0.71
N ARG A 61 2.69 9.31 1.70
CA ARG A 61 1.90 9.48 2.93
C ARG A 61 2.36 10.66 3.78
N LEU A 62 3.65 10.95 3.81
CA LEU A 62 4.22 12.11 4.51
C LEU A 62 3.96 13.45 3.80
N GLY A 63 3.51 13.45 2.55
CA GLY A 63 3.30 14.66 1.75
C GLY A 63 4.60 15.35 1.28
N VAL A 64 5.73 14.64 1.37
CA VAL A 64 7.08 15.13 1.03
C VAL A 64 7.58 14.59 -0.31
N HIS A 65 6.78 13.79 -1.01
CA HIS A 65 7.12 13.24 -2.32
C HIS A 65 7.36 14.34 -3.37
N GLY A 66 8.29 14.06 -4.28
CA GLY A 66 8.56 14.86 -5.47
C GLY A 66 7.75 14.39 -6.70
N PRO A 67 7.79 15.16 -7.80
CA PRO A 67 7.16 14.78 -9.06
C PRO A 67 7.64 13.41 -9.54
N GLY A 68 6.70 12.54 -9.92
CA GLY A 68 7.01 11.20 -10.43
C GLY A 68 7.44 10.17 -9.37
N ALA A 69 7.43 10.51 -8.08
CA ALA A 69 7.71 9.55 -7.01
C ALA A 69 6.64 8.45 -6.92
N ASP A 70 7.08 7.24 -6.61
CA ASP A 70 6.24 6.04 -6.48
C ASP A 70 5.19 6.18 -5.36
N ILE A 71 4.08 5.47 -5.48
CA ILE A 71 3.11 5.31 -4.40
C ILE A 71 3.43 4.03 -3.63
N ASP A 72 4.01 4.19 -2.44
CA ASP A 72 4.23 3.10 -1.50
C ASP A 72 2.90 2.67 -0.86
N THR A 73 2.50 1.42 -1.10
CA THR A 73 1.24 0.85 -0.64
C THR A 73 1.43 -0.50 0.05
N LEU A 74 0.67 -0.73 1.11
CA LEU A 74 0.62 -1.98 1.86
C LEU A 74 -0.78 -2.56 1.75
N CYS A 75 -0.90 -3.73 1.13
CA CYS A 75 -2.11 -4.56 1.19
C CYS A 75 -2.11 -5.40 2.47
N VAL A 76 -3.17 -5.28 3.26
CA VAL A 76 -3.42 -6.10 4.44
C VAL A 76 -4.54 -7.07 4.13
N GLY A 77 -4.24 -8.37 4.20
CA GLY A 77 -5.17 -9.46 3.88
C GLY A 77 -5.33 -10.47 5.02
N PRO A 78 -6.36 -11.34 4.91
CA PRO A 78 -6.70 -12.32 5.94
C PRO A 78 -5.75 -13.52 5.95
N ARG A 79 -5.82 -14.32 7.02
CA ARG A 79 -4.91 -15.44 7.31
C ARG A 79 -4.86 -16.52 6.23
N HIS A 80 -5.93 -16.69 5.47
CA HIS A 80 -6.08 -17.72 4.43
C HIS A 80 -5.63 -17.27 3.04
N ALA A 81 -5.26 -16.00 2.89
CA ALA A 81 -4.67 -15.47 1.66
C ALA A 81 -3.14 -15.53 1.76
N ASP A 82 -2.56 -16.51 1.05
CA ASP A 82 -1.14 -16.78 1.05
C ASP A 82 -0.33 -15.77 0.23
N ARG A 83 0.93 -15.57 0.61
CA ARG A 83 1.79 -14.60 -0.06
C ARG A 83 2.23 -15.07 -1.43
N ASP A 84 2.62 -16.33 -1.56
CA ASP A 84 3.25 -16.84 -2.78
C ASP A 84 2.17 -17.28 -3.78
N GLU A 85 1.18 -18.03 -3.33
CA GLU A 85 0.08 -18.50 -4.18
C GLU A 85 -0.94 -17.41 -4.52
N ASP A 86 -1.40 -16.65 -3.52
CA ASP A 86 -2.52 -15.74 -3.70
C ASP A 86 -2.08 -14.33 -4.04
N PHE A 87 -1.10 -13.75 -3.32
CA PHE A 87 -0.65 -12.37 -3.58
C PHE A 87 0.27 -12.29 -4.81
N PHE A 88 1.34 -13.07 -4.88
CA PHE A 88 2.23 -13.09 -6.05
C PHE A 88 1.71 -13.95 -7.22
N GLY A 89 0.72 -14.81 -6.98
CA GLY A 89 0.04 -15.59 -8.02
C GLY A 89 -1.26 -14.93 -8.49
N GLU A 90 -2.34 -15.12 -7.74
CA GLU A 90 -3.68 -14.72 -8.20
C GLU A 90 -3.88 -13.20 -8.32
N LEU A 91 -3.46 -12.40 -7.33
CA LEU A 91 -3.60 -10.94 -7.40
C LEU A 91 -2.73 -10.37 -8.54
N LYS A 92 -1.50 -10.85 -8.70
CA LYS A 92 -0.65 -10.51 -9.84
C LYS A 92 -1.36 -10.77 -11.18
N ARG A 93 -1.97 -11.95 -11.34
CA ARG A 93 -2.73 -12.31 -12.54
C ARG A 93 -3.90 -11.35 -12.79
N MET A 94 -4.64 -11.01 -11.74
CA MET A 94 -5.74 -10.04 -11.81
C MET A 94 -5.25 -8.64 -12.21
N LEU A 95 -4.12 -8.18 -11.66
CA LEU A 95 -3.51 -6.89 -11.98
C LEU A 95 -3.06 -6.85 -13.45
N ILE A 96 -2.36 -7.87 -13.94
CA ILE A 96 -1.90 -7.93 -15.35
C ILE A 96 -3.08 -7.93 -16.34
N ALA A 97 -4.22 -8.48 -15.96
CA ALA A 97 -5.42 -8.48 -16.80
C ALA A 97 -6.10 -7.10 -16.91
N MET A 98 -5.71 -6.12 -16.08
CA MET A 98 -6.23 -4.76 -16.18
C MET A 98 -5.51 -4.00 -17.29
N PRO A 99 -6.23 -3.35 -18.22
CA PRO A 99 -5.60 -2.58 -19.32
C PRO A 99 -4.80 -1.37 -18.82
N ASP A 100 -5.11 -0.90 -17.61
CA ASP A 100 -4.47 0.24 -16.98
C ASP A 100 -3.13 -0.11 -16.32
N VAL A 101 -2.81 -1.40 -16.17
CA VAL A 101 -1.59 -1.88 -15.50
C VAL A 101 -0.51 -2.20 -16.53
N THR A 102 0.67 -1.63 -16.32
CA THR A 102 1.87 -1.82 -17.15
C THR A 102 3.09 -2.05 -16.25
N ASP A 103 4.22 -2.43 -16.82
CA ASP A 103 5.51 -2.57 -16.12
C ASP A 103 5.46 -3.45 -14.85
N MET A 104 4.70 -4.54 -14.88
CA MET A 104 4.56 -5.47 -13.75
C MET A 104 5.89 -6.20 -13.45
N HIS A 105 6.41 -6.00 -12.24
CA HIS A 105 7.67 -6.55 -11.76
C HIS A 105 7.55 -7.03 -10.28
N PRO A 106 7.19 -8.30 -10.05
CA PRO A 106 7.16 -8.89 -8.71
C PRO A 106 8.56 -9.27 -8.21
N VAL A 107 8.85 -8.99 -6.94
CA VAL A 107 10.12 -9.31 -6.28
C VAL A 107 9.85 -10.06 -4.96
N PRO A 108 9.52 -11.37 -5.01
CA PRO A 108 9.12 -12.15 -3.84
C PRO A 108 10.29 -12.46 -2.87
N ASP A 109 11.51 -12.48 -3.40
CA ASP A 109 12.74 -12.85 -2.67
C ASP A 109 13.45 -11.66 -2.02
N ALA A 110 12.91 -10.44 -2.16
CA ALA A 110 13.45 -9.26 -1.49
C ALA A 110 13.33 -9.36 0.03
N HIS A 111 14.15 -8.57 0.75
CA HIS A 111 14.08 -8.45 2.20
C HIS A 111 12.67 -8.08 2.68
N VAL A 112 11.98 -7.22 1.91
CA VAL A 112 10.55 -6.93 2.01
C VAL A 112 9.93 -7.26 0.65
N PRO A 113 9.13 -8.35 0.54
CA PRO A 113 8.54 -8.75 -0.74
C PRO A 113 7.59 -7.68 -1.29
N VAL A 114 7.74 -7.34 -2.57
CA VAL A 114 7.00 -6.24 -3.22
C VAL A 114 6.57 -6.60 -4.63
N MET A 115 5.38 -6.15 -5.04
CA MET A 115 4.97 -6.06 -6.44
C MET A 115 5.07 -4.62 -6.92
N LYS A 116 5.93 -4.38 -7.91
CA LYS A 116 6.08 -3.07 -8.55
C LYS A 116 5.33 -3.05 -9.87
N PHE A 117 4.56 -2.01 -10.14
CA PHE A 117 3.87 -1.85 -11.42
C PHE A 117 3.51 -0.39 -11.66
N LYS A 118 3.10 -0.06 -12.89
CA LYS A 118 2.50 1.23 -13.21
C LYS A 118 1.01 1.10 -13.44
N LEU A 119 0.23 1.91 -12.75
CA LEU A 119 -1.22 2.03 -12.95
C LEU A 119 -1.51 3.38 -13.58
N ASN A 120 -2.04 3.42 -14.82
CA ASN A 120 -2.23 4.66 -15.58
C ASN A 120 -0.95 5.51 -15.70
N GLY A 121 0.23 4.87 -15.76
CA GLY A 121 1.53 5.54 -15.80
C GLY A 121 2.08 5.97 -14.43
N VAL A 122 1.33 5.82 -13.34
CA VAL A 122 1.79 6.09 -11.97
C VAL A 122 2.44 4.84 -11.40
N SER A 123 3.70 4.95 -10.97
CA SER A 123 4.42 3.85 -10.30
C SER A 123 3.81 3.54 -8.93
N VAL A 124 3.58 2.26 -8.66
CA VAL A 124 3.01 1.73 -7.42
C VAL A 124 3.88 0.59 -6.92
N ASP A 125 4.32 0.71 -5.67
CA ASP A 125 4.99 -0.34 -4.93
C ASP A 125 3.97 -0.95 -3.96
N LEU A 126 3.58 -2.21 -4.18
CA LEU A 126 2.56 -2.91 -3.40
C LEU A 126 3.20 -4.01 -2.55
N LEU A 127 3.24 -3.79 -1.24
CA LEU A 127 3.62 -4.76 -0.23
C LEU A 127 2.42 -5.59 0.24
N TYR A 128 2.71 -6.73 0.89
CA TYR A 128 1.68 -7.56 1.51
C TYR A 128 1.98 -7.90 2.97
N ALA A 129 0.94 -7.77 3.80
CA ALA A 129 0.90 -8.19 5.19
C ALA A 129 -0.28 -9.14 5.41
N LYS A 130 0.03 -10.37 5.84
CA LYS A 130 -0.95 -11.40 6.16
C LYS A 130 -1.26 -11.35 7.66
N LEU A 131 -2.47 -10.97 8.03
CA LEU A 131 -2.87 -10.95 9.45
C LEU A 131 -3.53 -12.25 9.86
N SER A 132 -3.41 -12.60 11.13
CA SER A 132 -4.06 -13.77 11.75
C SER A 132 -5.57 -13.61 11.96
N LEU A 133 -6.24 -12.86 11.08
CA LEU A 133 -7.67 -12.57 11.10
C LEU A 133 -8.36 -13.28 9.93
N LEU A 134 -9.57 -13.79 10.16
CA LEU A 134 -10.38 -14.39 9.09
C LEU A 134 -11.00 -13.33 8.17
N VAL A 135 -11.42 -12.20 8.76
CA VAL A 135 -12.00 -11.06 8.06
C VAL A 135 -11.25 -9.81 8.52
N ILE A 136 -10.85 -8.95 7.57
CA ILE A 136 -10.16 -7.70 7.87
C ILE A 136 -11.19 -6.60 8.19
N PRO A 137 -11.18 -6.04 9.42
CA PRO A 137 -12.16 -5.03 9.81
C PRO A 137 -11.92 -3.70 9.09
N GLU A 138 -12.99 -2.97 8.75
CA GLU A 138 -12.88 -1.70 8.03
C GLU A 138 -12.22 -0.59 8.88
N ASP A 139 -12.33 -0.66 10.19
CA ASP A 139 -11.70 0.22 11.18
C ASP A 139 -10.34 -0.28 11.67
N LEU A 140 -9.73 -1.26 10.98
CA LEU A 140 -8.40 -1.79 11.34
C LEU A 140 -7.37 -0.67 11.55
N ASP A 141 -6.80 -0.64 12.75
CA ASP A 141 -5.65 0.20 13.14
C ASP A 141 -4.37 -0.65 13.21
N ILE A 142 -3.49 -0.45 12.24
CA ILE A 142 -2.20 -1.15 12.12
C ILE A 142 -1.12 -0.61 13.09
N SER A 143 -1.41 0.47 13.82
CA SER A 143 -0.49 1.02 14.82
C SER A 143 -0.50 0.23 16.13
N GLN A 144 -1.50 -0.61 16.37
CA GLN A 144 -1.58 -1.46 17.56
C GLN A 144 -0.59 -2.62 17.48
N ASP A 145 0.13 -2.90 18.57
CA ASP A 145 1.13 -3.98 18.63
C ASP A 145 0.51 -5.37 18.53
N SER A 146 -0.78 -5.50 18.88
CA SER A 146 -1.55 -6.74 18.75
C SER A 146 -1.59 -7.26 17.31
N ILE A 147 -1.48 -6.39 16.31
CA ILE A 147 -1.45 -6.74 14.88
C ILE A 147 -0.21 -7.57 14.51
N LEU A 148 0.87 -7.46 15.28
CA LEU A 148 2.10 -8.21 15.05
C LEU A 148 2.05 -9.63 15.65
N GLN A 149 1.02 -9.97 16.43
CA GLN A 149 0.89 -11.29 17.04
C GLN A 149 0.71 -12.36 15.95
N ASN A 150 1.58 -13.38 15.98
CA ASN A 150 1.61 -14.49 15.03
C ASN A 150 1.89 -14.06 13.57
N ALA A 151 2.39 -12.85 13.35
CA ALA A 151 2.84 -12.40 12.03
C ALA A 151 4.21 -13.00 11.71
N ASP A 152 4.39 -13.47 10.48
CA ASP A 152 5.70 -13.92 9.98
C ASP A 152 6.64 -12.73 9.75
N GLU A 153 7.96 -12.97 9.73
CA GLU A 153 8.95 -11.91 9.59
C GLU A 153 8.73 -11.00 8.37
N LYS A 154 8.33 -11.57 7.22
CA LYS A 154 8.04 -10.78 6.01
C LYS A 154 6.83 -9.86 6.24
N THR A 155 5.78 -10.34 6.92
CA THR A 155 4.63 -9.51 7.31
C THR A 155 5.03 -8.38 8.27
N VAL A 156 5.85 -8.67 9.28
CA VAL A 156 6.33 -7.66 10.24
C VAL A 156 7.11 -6.56 9.51
N ARG A 157 8.02 -6.94 8.61
CA ARG A 157 8.79 -5.98 7.79
C ARG A 157 7.89 -5.14 6.90
N SER A 158 6.89 -5.73 6.25
CA SER A 158 5.91 -4.99 5.44
C SER A 158 5.08 -3.99 6.27
N LEU A 159 4.67 -4.37 7.49
CA LEU A 159 3.91 -3.49 8.40
C LEU A 159 4.74 -2.33 8.94
N ASN A 160 6.04 -2.53 9.13
CA ASN A 160 6.92 -1.51 9.69
C ASN A 160 6.96 -0.23 8.86
N GLY A 161 6.88 -0.31 7.52
CA GLY A 161 6.84 0.88 6.66
C GLY A 161 5.70 1.84 7.03
N CYS A 162 4.48 1.30 7.20
CA CYS A 162 3.34 2.08 7.65
C CYS A 162 3.47 2.56 9.09
N ARG A 163 3.90 1.67 10.01
CA ARG A 163 3.99 1.99 11.45
C ARG A 163 5.01 3.09 11.73
N VAL A 164 6.17 3.05 11.09
CA VAL A 164 7.21 4.09 11.18
C VAL A 164 6.69 5.42 10.62
N THR A 165 6.03 5.37 9.46
CA THR A 165 5.46 6.58 8.84
C THR A 165 4.44 7.26 9.76
N ASP A 166 3.52 6.50 10.35
CA ASP A 166 2.51 7.05 11.26
C ASP A 166 3.14 7.54 12.58
N GLN A 167 4.20 6.89 13.10
CA GLN A 167 4.94 7.39 14.25
C GLN A 167 5.61 8.74 13.95
N ILE A 168 6.24 8.89 12.78
CA ILE A 168 6.83 10.17 12.35
C ILE A 168 5.76 11.26 12.34
N LEU A 169 4.58 10.99 11.77
CA LEU A 169 3.47 11.95 11.74
C LEU A 169 2.97 12.33 13.14
N ARG A 170 3.03 11.42 14.12
CA ARG A 170 2.64 11.69 15.51
C ARG A 170 3.67 12.55 16.25
N PHE A 171 4.97 12.35 16.01
CA PHE A 171 6.04 12.98 16.78
C PHE A 171 6.60 14.27 16.15
N VAL A 172 6.37 14.49 14.86
CA VAL A 172 6.85 15.70 14.18
C VAL A 172 5.88 16.86 14.45
N PRO A 173 6.29 17.90 15.20
CA PRO A 173 5.41 19.01 15.56
C PRO A 173 5.09 19.92 14.36
N ASN A 174 5.92 19.88 13.30
CA ASN A 174 5.69 20.65 12.09
C ASN A 174 6.08 19.85 10.84
N ILE A 175 5.07 19.36 10.14
CA ILE A 175 5.25 18.55 8.92
C ILE A 175 5.89 19.34 7.77
N GLN A 176 5.76 20.67 7.75
CA GLN A 176 6.42 21.51 6.75
C GLN A 176 7.93 21.53 6.96
N VAL A 177 8.39 21.54 8.22
CA VAL A 177 9.82 21.46 8.54
C VAL A 177 10.38 20.11 8.12
N LEU A 178 9.64 19.01 8.38
CA LEU A 178 10.02 17.68 7.90
C LEU A 178 10.11 17.63 6.37
N ALA A 179 9.17 18.26 5.66
CA ALA A 179 9.20 18.33 4.21
C ALA A 179 10.45 19.06 3.69
N ILE A 180 10.79 20.21 4.29
CA ILE A 180 11.99 20.97 3.91
C ILE A 180 13.25 20.15 4.18
N VAL A 181 13.38 19.57 5.38
CA VAL A 181 14.54 18.75 5.75
C VAL A 181 14.66 17.52 4.85
N SER A 182 13.55 16.84 4.55
CA SER A 182 13.53 15.68 3.66
C SER A 182 13.97 16.03 2.24
N MET A 183 13.58 17.19 1.71
CA MET A 183 14.06 17.64 0.39
C MET A 183 15.58 17.83 0.40
N PHE A 184 16.12 18.53 1.41
CA PHE A 184 17.57 18.73 1.52
C PHE A 184 18.36 17.43 1.73
N LEU A 185 17.82 16.45 2.46
CA LEU A 185 18.52 15.18 2.68
C LEU A 185 18.46 14.25 1.46
N CYS A 186 17.33 14.22 0.74
CA CYS A 186 17.19 13.39 -0.45
C CYS A 186 17.94 13.94 -1.67
N ASP A 187 18.12 15.26 -1.78
CA ASP A 187 18.90 15.89 -2.87
C ASP A 187 20.44 15.68 -2.74
N PHE A 188 20.90 15.05 -1.64
CA PHE A 188 22.32 14.78 -1.36
C PHE A 188 22.73 13.31 -1.53
N VAL A 189 21.82 12.44 -1.98
CA VAL A 189 22.09 11.02 -2.32
C VAL A 189 21.92 10.82 -3.83
#